data_AF-A0AAW9JAC4-F1
#
_entry.id   AF-A0AAW9JAC4-F1
#
_cell.length_a   1.000
_cell.length_b   1.000
_cell.length_c   1.000
_cell.angle_alpha   90.00
_cell.angle_beta   90.00
_cell.angle_gamma   90.00
#
_symmetry.space_group_name_H-M   'P 1'
#
loop_
_entity.id
_entity.type
_entity.pdbx_description
1 polymer ?
#
loop_
_entity_poly.entity_id
_entity_poly.type
_entity_poly.pdbx_seq_one_letter_code
_entity_poly.pdbx_strand_id
1 'polypeptide(L)' 'MKLISWNVNGIRACVTKGFLEYFKEMDADIFCIQESKLQ' A
#
# COMPACT_ATOMS: atom_id res chain seq x y z
N MET A 1 1.75 11.78 13.55
CA MET A 1 2.77 11.11 12.73
C MET A 1 2.51 9.61 12.71
N LYS A 2 1.89 9.12 11.64
CA LYS A 2 1.47 7.75 11.39
C LYS A 2 2.28 7.22 10.20
N LEU A 3 3.02 6.15 10.45
CA LEU A 3 3.86 5.51 9.44
C LEU A 3 3.33 4.11 9.17
N ILE A 4 3.04 3.83 7.90
CA ILE A 4 2.60 2.51 7.46
C ILE A 4 3.68 1.90 6.59
N SER A 5 3.97 0.63 6.86
CA SER A 5 4.91 -0.17 6.09
C SER A 5 4.21 -1.46 5.69
N TRP A 6 3.98 -1.66 4.40
CA TRP A 6 3.22 -2.78 3.89
C TRP A 6 3.92 -3.48 2.71
N ASN A 7 4.29 -4.74 2.94
CA ASN A 7 4.65 -5.66 1.89
C ASN A 7 3.41 -6.13 1.12
N VAL A 8 3.31 -5.72 -0.14
CA VAL A 8 2.12 -5.96 -0.97
C VAL A 8 2.24 -7.19 -1.87
N ASN A 9 3.42 -7.82 -1.96
CA ASN A 9 3.67 -9.01 -2.78
C ASN A 9 3.08 -8.88 -4.22
N GLY A 10 3.18 -7.70 -4.82
CA GLY A 10 2.61 -7.31 -6.10
C GLY A 10 1.58 -6.18 -6.02
N ILE A 11 1.99 -4.96 -6.38
CA ILE A 11 1.15 -3.76 -6.25
C ILE A 11 -0.09 -3.81 -7.15
N ARG A 12 0.02 -4.36 -8.38
CA ARG A 12 -1.12 -4.50 -9.31
C ARG A 12 -2.24 -5.37 -8.73
N ALA A 13 -1.88 -6.49 -8.10
CA ALA A 13 -2.84 -7.39 -7.47
C ALA A 13 -3.38 -6.83 -6.14
N CYS A 14 -2.60 -6.00 -5.46
CA CYS A 14 -3.03 -5.31 -4.25
C CYS A 14 -4.05 -4.20 -4.55
N VAL A 15 -3.83 -3.43 -5.62
CA VAL A 15 -4.75 -2.37 -6.08
C VAL A 15 -6.15 -2.90 -6.40
N THR A 16 -6.28 -4.09 -6.99
CA THR A 16 -7.59 -4.70 -7.26
C THR A 16 -8.31 -5.21 -6.01
N LYS A 17 -7.64 -5.24 -4.84
CA LYS A 17 -8.15 -5.76 -3.57
C LYS A 17 -8.46 -4.67 -2.54
N GLY A 18 -8.70 -3.43 -2.98
CA GLY A 18 -9.10 -2.34 -2.09
C GLY A 18 -7.95 -1.54 -1.49
N PHE A 19 -6.74 -1.61 -2.07
CA PHE A 19 -5.58 -0.88 -1.57
C PHE A 19 -5.81 0.65 -1.57
N LEU A 20 -6.49 1.18 -2.59
CA LEU A 20 -6.69 2.63 -2.71
C LEU A 20 -7.67 3.15 -1.67
N GLU A 21 -8.69 2.37 -1.34
CA GLU A 21 -9.65 2.63 -0.27
C GLU A 21 -8.91 2.63 1.07
N TYR A 22 -8.14 1.58 1.37
CA TYR A 22 -7.34 1.50 2.59
C TYR A 22 -6.33 2.64 2.70
N PHE A 23 -5.66 2.98 1.60
CA PHE A 23 -4.68 4.06 1.55
C PHE A 23 -5.31 5.41 1.91
N LYS A 24 -6.52 5.69 1.43
CA LYS A 24 -7.27 6.91 1.75
C LYS A 24 -7.80 6.93 3.18
N GLU A 25 -8.31 5.81 3.67
CA GLU A 25 -8.86 5.70 5.03
C GLU A 25 -7.79 5.84 6.12
N MET A 26 -6.57 5.41 5.83
CA MET A 26 -5.53 5.36 6.84
C MET A 26 -4.88 6.72 7.13
N ASP A 27 -4.99 7.72 6.25
CA ASP A 27 -4.44 9.07 6.43
C ASP A 27 -3.01 9.04 7.03
N ALA A 28 -2.12 8.28 6.40
CA ALA A 28 -0.75 8.09 6.88
C ALA A 28 0.13 9.27 6.45
N ASP A 29 0.96 9.78 7.36
CA ASP A 29 1.96 10.80 7.05
C ASP A 29 3.05 10.22 6.11
N ILE A 30 3.42 8.95 6.29
CA ILE A 30 4.39 8.24 5.46
C ILE A 30 3.90 6.82 5.20
N PHE A 31 3.92 6.40 3.93
CA PHE A 31 3.50 5.06 3.50
C PHE A 31 4.60 4.39 2.67
N CYS A 32 5.13 3.28 3.19
CA CYS A 32 6.17 2.47 2.55
C CYS A 32 5.57 1.20 1.95
N ILE A 33 5.93 0.89 0.71
CA ILE A 33 5.51 -0.32 -0.01
C ILE A 33 6.73 -1.21 -0.27
N GLN A 34 6.63 -2.50 0.07
CA GLN A 34 7.63 -3.50 -0.27
C GLN A 34 7.08 -4.57 -1.22
N GLU A 35 7.98 -5.22 -1.97
CA GLU A 35 7.65 -6.22 -2.98
C GLU A 35 6.56 -5.75 -3.97
N SER A 36 6.75 -4.58 -4.57
CA SER A 36 5.80 -4.05 -5.57
C SER A 36 5.68 -4.95 -6.82
N LYS A 37 6.69 -5.79 -7.11
CA LYS A 37 6.75 -6.73 -8.25
C LYS A 37 6.31 -6.07 -9.57
N LEU A 38 6.80 -4.85 -9.79
CA LEU A 38 6.74 -4.14 -11.08
C LEU A 38 7.81 -4.74 -12.02
N GLN A 39 7.58 -5.97 -12.47
CA GLN A 39 8.23 -6.53 -13.66
C GLN A 39 7.35 -6.30 -14.89
#